data_AF-A0A1C4W317-F1
#
_entry.id   AF-A0A1C4W317-F1
#
_cell.length_a   1.000
_cell.length_b   1.000
_cell.length_c   1.000
_cell.angle_alpha   90.00
_cell.angle_beta   90.00
_cell.angle_gamma   90.00
#
_symmetry.space_group_name_H-M   'P 1'
#
loop_
_entity.id
_entity.type
_entity.pdbx_description
1 polymer ?
#
loop_
_entity_poly.entity_id
_entity_poly.type
_entity_poly.pdbx_seq_one_letter_code
_entity_poly.pdbx_strand_id
1 'polypeptide(L)'
;MSVEAEQTSLTEPYSRSSRAWLTSLAVAGLACATVATAAQGSGQFHWWAVFILIPAALIAAGGGPLLARGGGRAFAGYLLACVGAIVFAVGALLMFGVMGRGWPLLIVLPCLAVAGTYGWRAAHPLVRGLHRAVALLALTGALLGLTLQLIRVDLIHLRTGWWGAFLMLAGAIVLGNAGELTRHRMPYRLQAITLLVGPSVVAFLLGLRFLRGW
;
A
#
# COMPACT_ATOMS: atom_id res chain seq x y z
N MET A 1 64.21 -4.46 -16.97
CA MET A 1 63.24 -4.05 -15.94
C MET A 1 61.91 -3.83 -16.64
N SER A 2 61.10 -4.88 -16.65
CA SER A 2 59.85 -5.00 -17.41
C SER A 2 58.71 -4.29 -16.68
N VAL A 3 57.97 -3.51 -17.46
CA VAL A 3 56.67 -2.93 -17.10
C VAL A 3 55.67 -4.09 -16.99
N GLU A 4 55.49 -4.64 -15.80
CA GLU A 4 54.46 -5.63 -15.52
C GLU A 4 53.17 -4.93 -15.09
N ALA A 5 52.34 -4.69 -16.10
CA ALA A 5 50.89 -4.82 -16.09
C ALA A 5 50.19 -4.65 -14.73
N GLU A 6 49.98 -3.39 -14.35
CA GLU A 6 48.90 -2.97 -13.45
C GLU A 6 47.55 -3.11 -14.17
N GLN A 7 47.17 -4.34 -14.46
CA GLN A 7 45.86 -4.71 -14.99
C GLN A 7 45.37 -5.89 -14.19
N THR A 8 44.63 -5.63 -13.12
CA THR A 8 43.53 -6.50 -12.67
C THR A 8 42.75 -5.85 -11.53
N SER A 9 41.44 -5.73 -11.75
CA SER A 9 40.37 -5.46 -10.78
C SER A 9 39.92 -4.00 -10.50
N LEU A 10 39.67 -3.21 -11.55
CA LEU A 10 38.76 -2.03 -11.45
C LEU A 10 37.34 -2.31 -11.98
N THR A 11 36.95 -3.57 -12.15
CA THR A 11 35.66 -3.97 -12.72
C THR A 11 34.80 -4.75 -11.73
N GLU A 12 34.18 -4.01 -10.80
CA GLU A 12 32.77 -4.06 -10.36
C GLU A 12 32.65 -3.62 -8.88
N PRO A 13 31.81 -2.60 -8.58
CA PRO A 13 30.38 -2.86 -8.39
C PRO A 13 29.44 -1.73 -8.85
N TYR A 14 29.73 -1.03 -9.96
CA TYR A 14 28.82 0.02 -10.46
C TYR A 14 27.51 -0.54 -11.07
N SER A 15 27.48 -1.83 -11.45
CA SER A 15 26.38 -2.41 -12.25
C SER A 15 25.10 -2.74 -11.45
N ARG A 16 25.17 -2.92 -10.12
CA ARG A 16 23.97 -3.26 -9.31
C ARG A 16 23.09 -2.05 -8.99
N SER A 17 23.68 -0.88 -8.72
CA SER A 17 22.90 0.32 -8.36
C SER A 17 22.21 0.96 -9.57
N SER A 18 22.80 0.87 -10.77
CA SER A 18 22.25 1.48 -11.98
C SER A 18 21.02 0.74 -12.51
N ARG A 19 20.98 -0.59 -12.37
CA ARG A 19 19.81 -1.40 -12.79
C ARG A 19 18.55 -1.01 -12.04
N ALA A 20 18.62 -0.82 -10.72
CA ALA A 20 17.46 -0.44 -9.91
C ALA A 20 16.90 0.95 -10.28
N TRP A 21 17.77 1.89 -10.63
CA TRP A 21 17.36 3.19 -11.16
C TRP A 21 16.69 3.05 -12.53
N LEU A 22 17.32 2.34 -13.45
CA LEU A 22 16.79 2.13 -14.81
C LEU A 22 15.45 1.41 -14.79
N THR A 23 15.29 0.36 -13.99
CA THR A 23 14.00 -0.35 -13.87
C THR A 23 12.93 0.54 -13.28
N SER A 24 13.25 1.31 -12.24
CA SER A 24 12.26 2.19 -11.59
C SER A 24 11.83 3.35 -12.49
N LEU A 25 12.77 3.93 -13.25
CA LEU A 25 12.48 4.95 -14.25
C LEU A 25 11.72 4.38 -15.44
N ALA A 26 12.04 3.17 -15.89
CA ALA A 26 11.31 2.51 -16.96
C ALA A 26 9.85 2.23 -16.55
N VAL A 27 9.63 1.74 -15.33
CA VAL A 27 8.29 1.52 -14.77
C VAL A 27 7.54 2.84 -14.64
N ALA A 28 8.17 3.89 -14.12
CA ALA A 28 7.55 5.22 -14.00
C ALA A 28 7.21 5.83 -15.37
N GLY A 29 8.12 5.72 -16.35
CA GLY A 29 7.90 6.19 -17.71
C GLY A 29 6.76 5.43 -18.39
N LEU A 30 6.72 4.10 -18.24
CA LEU A 30 5.64 3.27 -18.76
C LEU A 30 4.30 3.60 -18.08
N ALA A 31 4.28 3.83 -16.77
CA ALA A 31 3.09 4.28 -16.05
C ALA A 31 2.60 5.64 -16.58
N CYS A 32 3.48 6.63 -16.76
CA CYS A 32 3.13 7.91 -17.35
C CYS A 32 2.56 7.75 -18.77
N ALA A 33 3.24 6.96 -19.62
CA ALA A 33 2.83 6.73 -20.99
C ALA A 33 1.46 6.05 -21.06
N THR A 34 1.22 5.00 -20.27
CA THR A 34 -0.08 4.31 -20.22
C THR A 34 -1.22 5.25 -19.81
N VAL A 35 -1.04 6.06 -18.77
CA VAL A 35 -2.06 7.03 -18.33
C VAL A 35 -2.31 8.08 -19.41
N ALA A 36 -1.25 8.64 -20.00
CA ALA A 36 -1.37 9.61 -21.08
C ALA A 36 -2.07 9.05 -22.31
N THR A 37 -1.68 7.86 -22.78
CA THR A 37 -2.29 7.19 -23.92
C THR A 37 -3.75 6.84 -23.65
N ALA A 38 -4.09 6.37 -22.45
CA ALA A 38 -5.47 6.05 -22.09
C ALA A 38 -6.34 7.32 -21.98
N ALA A 39 -5.81 8.40 -21.40
CA ALA A 39 -6.53 9.69 -21.31
C ALA A 39 -6.74 10.31 -22.70
N GLN A 40 -5.74 10.24 -23.58
CA GLN A 40 -5.86 10.66 -24.98
C GLN A 40 -6.89 9.81 -25.74
N GLY A 41 -6.80 8.48 -25.64
CA GLY A 41 -7.71 7.55 -26.32
C GLY A 41 -9.16 7.63 -25.86
N SER A 42 -9.41 8.12 -24.64
CA SER A 42 -10.76 8.36 -24.10
C SER A 42 -11.28 9.78 -24.34
N GLY A 43 -10.49 10.66 -24.98
CA GLY A 43 -10.84 12.06 -25.20
C GLY A 43 -10.88 12.92 -23.93
N GLN A 44 -10.37 12.40 -22.80
CA GLN A 44 -10.39 13.06 -21.49
C GLN A 44 -8.98 13.51 -21.10
N PHE A 45 -8.23 14.14 -22.01
CA PHE A 45 -6.85 14.52 -21.73
C PHE A 45 -6.73 15.96 -21.21
N HIS A 46 -6.38 16.10 -19.94
CA HIS A 46 -6.07 17.40 -19.33
C HIS A 46 -4.55 17.57 -19.22
N TRP A 47 -3.95 18.26 -20.19
CA TRP A 47 -2.50 18.42 -20.32
C TRP A 47 -1.80 18.96 -19.08
N TRP A 48 -2.45 19.85 -18.33
CA TRP A 48 -1.88 20.44 -17.11
C TRP A 48 -1.66 19.41 -16.00
N ALA A 49 -2.38 18.28 -16.01
CA ALA A 49 -2.20 17.22 -15.02
C ALA A 49 -0.81 16.56 -15.13
N VAL A 50 -0.13 16.71 -16.26
CA VAL A 50 1.26 16.26 -16.48
C VAL A 50 2.24 16.88 -15.48
N PHE A 51 2.00 18.13 -15.03
CA PHE A 51 2.81 18.81 -14.01
C PHE A 51 2.71 18.17 -12.62
N ILE A 52 1.72 17.32 -12.39
CA ILE A 52 1.56 16.57 -11.14
C ILE A 52 2.01 15.13 -11.38
N LEU A 53 1.57 14.54 -12.49
CA LEU A 53 1.79 13.15 -12.85
C LEU A 53 3.29 12.80 -12.99
N ILE A 54 4.06 13.58 -13.77
CA ILE A 54 5.48 13.27 -14.03
C ILE A 54 6.33 13.41 -12.76
N PRO A 55 6.27 14.52 -11.99
CA PRO A 55 7.04 14.62 -10.75
C PRO A 55 6.68 13.51 -9.75
N ALA A 56 5.40 13.15 -9.64
CA ALA A 56 4.97 12.06 -8.78
C ALA A 56 5.55 10.70 -9.21
N ALA A 57 5.58 10.42 -10.51
CA ALA A 57 6.19 9.21 -11.05
C ALA A 57 7.70 9.16 -10.78
N LEU A 58 8.39 10.30 -10.87
CA LEU A 58 9.82 10.41 -10.54
C LEU A 58 10.09 10.23 -9.04
N ILE A 59 9.23 10.81 -8.18
CA ILE A 59 9.28 10.57 -6.73
C ILE A 59 9.12 9.08 -6.44
N ALA A 60 8.12 8.44 -7.07
CA ALA A 60 7.90 7.00 -6.90
C ALA A 60 9.12 6.18 -7.36
N ALA A 61 9.69 6.53 -8.52
CA ALA A 61 10.88 5.90 -9.07
C ALA A 61 12.11 6.02 -8.16
N GLY A 62 12.25 7.16 -7.46
CA GLY A 62 13.32 7.37 -6.48
C GLY A 62 13.30 6.37 -5.31
N GLY A 63 12.15 5.74 -5.03
CA GLY A 63 12.02 4.72 -4.01
C GLY A 63 12.69 3.38 -4.36
N GLY A 64 12.72 3.00 -5.64
CA GLY A 64 13.23 1.70 -6.08
C GLY A 64 14.73 1.46 -5.81
N PRO A 65 15.63 2.41 -6.07
CA PRO A 65 17.04 2.30 -5.70
C PRO A 65 17.26 2.17 -4.19
N LEU A 66 16.44 2.83 -3.37
CA LEU A 66 16.50 2.74 -1.92
C LEU A 66 16.00 1.38 -1.41
N LEU A 67 14.95 0.83 -2.05
CA LEU A 67 14.46 -0.53 -1.80
C LEU A 67 15.51 -1.59 -2.15
N ALA A 68 16.17 -1.46 -3.31
CA ALA A 68 17.19 -2.40 -3.77
C ALA A 68 18.45 -2.45 -2.88
N ARG A 69 18.72 -1.37 -2.12
CA ARG A 69 19.85 -1.29 -1.19
C ARG A 69 19.61 -2.01 0.14
N GLY A 70 18.35 -2.35 0.47
CA GLY A 70 18.01 -3.07 1.70
C GLY A 70 18.22 -2.27 2.98
N GLY A 71 18.03 -2.95 4.13
CA GLY A 71 18.20 -2.36 5.47
C GLY A 71 17.21 -1.25 5.80
N GLY A 72 17.58 -0.35 6.73
CA GLY A 72 16.71 0.77 7.14
C GLY A 72 16.35 1.74 6.00
N ARG A 73 17.16 1.79 4.94
CA ARG A 73 16.92 2.62 3.74
C ARG A 73 15.78 2.07 2.87
N ALA A 74 15.50 0.76 2.95
CA ALA A 74 14.38 0.16 2.22
C ALA A 74 13.04 0.70 2.72
N PHE A 75 12.90 1.03 4.02
CA PHE A 75 11.69 1.67 4.53
C PHE A 75 11.47 3.06 3.96
N ALA A 76 12.53 3.88 3.93
CA ALA A 76 12.46 5.21 3.33
C ALA A 76 12.13 5.13 1.83
N GLY A 77 12.73 4.16 1.11
CA GLY A 77 12.40 3.88 -0.28
C GLY A 77 10.95 3.46 -0.49
N TYR A 78 10.43 2.61 0.40
CA TYR A 78 9.03 2.19 0.40
C TYR A 78 8.06 3.36 0.61
N LEU A 79 8.32 4.19 1.62
CA LEU A 79 7.52 5.39 1.89
C LEU A 79 7.52 6.35 0.71
N LEU A 80 8.71 6.61 0.14
CA LEU A 80 8.85 7.48 -1.02
C LEU A 80 8.08 6.94 -2.23
N ALA A 81 8.16 5.62 -2.48
CA ALA A 81 7.40 4.95 -3.52
C ALA A 81 5.88 5.08 -3.31
N CYS A 82 5.41 4.89 -2.07
CA CYS A 82 3.99 4.99 -1.73
C CYS A 82 3.45 6.42 -1.88
N VAL A 83 4.18 7.42 -1.37
CA VAL A 83 3.80 8.84 -1.51
C VAL A 83 3.76 9.22 -2.98
N GLY A 84 4.80 8.87 -3.75
CA GLY A 84 4.83 9.11 -5.19
C GLY A 84 3.66 8.44 -5.91
N ALA A 85 3.33 7.18 -5.58
CA ALA A 85 2.20 6.47 -6.17
C ALA A 85 0.84 7.11 -5.85
N ILE A 86 0.64 7.60 -4.62
CA ILE A 86 -0.60 8.30 -4.23
C ILE A 86 -0.74 9.61 -5.02
N VAL A 87 0.32 10.43 -5.09
CA VAL A 87 0.29 11.69 -5.85
C VAL A 87 0.15 11.40 -7.34
N PHE A 88 0.74 10.33 -7.85
CA PHE A 88 0.60 9.89 -9.25
C PHE A 88 -0.85 9.53 -9.56
N ALA A 89 -1.52 8.79 -8.67
CA ALA A 89 -2.92 8.46 -8.82
C ALA A 89 -3.82 9.71 -8.80
N VAL A 90 -3.53 10.69 -7.95
CA VAL A 90 -4.20 12.00 -8.00
C VAL A 90 -3.98 12.66 -9.37
N GLY A 91 -2.73 12.72 -9.85
CA GLY A 91 -2.40 13.23 -11.18
C GLY A 91 -3.16 12.51 -12.30
N ALA A 92 -3.31 11.19 -12.21
CA ALA A 92 -4.09 10.41 -13.17
C ALA A 92 -5.58 10.76 -13.11
N LEU A 93 -6.17 10.84 -11.91
CA LEU A 93 -7.58 11.24 -11.75
C LEU A 93 -7.86 12.64 -12.29
N LEU A 94 -6.93 13.57 -12.09
CA LEU A 94 -6.98 14.92 -12.65
C LEU A 94 -6.83 14.89 -14.16
N MET A 95 -5.92 14.05 -14.69
CA MET A 95 -5.74 13.86 -16.12
C MET A 95 -7.05 13.44 -16.77
N PHE A 96 -7.78 12.47 -16.21
CA PHE A 96 -9.09 12.02 -16.69
C PHE A 96 -10.27 12.93 -16.31
N GLY A 97 -10.08 13.94 -15.46
CA GLY A 97 -11.17 14.80 -14.96
C GLY A 97 -12.20 14.08 -14.08
N VAL A 98 -11.85 12.94 -13.48
CA VAL A 98 -12.78 12.07 -12.72
C VAL A 98 -12.62 12.17 -11.20
N MET A 99 -12.05 13.26 -10.68
CA MET A 99 -11.76 13.42 -9.25
C MET A 99 -12.99 13.20 -8.35
N GLY A 100 -14.17 13.67 -8.77
CA GLY A 100 -15.42 13.46 -8.03
C GLY A 100 -15.96 12.02 -8.06
N ARG A 101 -15.54 11.19 -9.01
CA ARG A 101 -15.96 9.78 -9.14
C ARG A 101 -14.91 8.78 -8.65
N GLY A 102 -13.62 9.11 -8.78
CA GLY A 102 -12.50 8.24 -8.43
C GLY A 102 -11.95 8.43 -7.01
N TRP A 103 -12.55 9.30 -6.19
CA TRP A 103 -12.12 9.52 -4.81
C TRP A 103 -12.00 8.24 -3.95
N PRO A 104 -12.78 7.15 -4.15
CA PRO A 104 -12.58 5.91 -3.38
C PRO A 104 -11.18 5.31 -3.59
N LEU A 105 -10.53 5.56 -4.73
CA LEU A 105 -9.14 5.13 -4.96
C LEU A 105 -8.15 5.79 -3.99
N LEU A 106 -8.49 6.97 -3.46
CA LEU A 106 -7.70 7.65 -2.41
C LEU A 106 -7.82 6.96 -1.05
N ILE A 107 -8.79 6.06 -0.87
CA ILE A 107 -8.86 5.15 0.28
C ILE A 107 -8.07 3.87 -0.03
N VAL A 108 -8.30 3.29 -1.21
CA VAL A 108 -7.71 2.01 -1.62
C VAL A 108 -6.18 2.08 -1.62
N LEU A 109 -5.60 3.12 -2.21
CA LEU A 109 -4.15 3.19 -2.41
C LEU A 109 -3.34 3.29 -1.10
N PRO A 110 -3.67 4.19 -0.15
CA PRO A 110 -3.01 4.18 1.16
C PRO A 110 -3.22 2.85 1.91
N CYS A 111 -4.40 2.25 1.79
CA CYS A 111 -4.69 0.97 2.41
C CYS A 111 -3.84 -0.16 1.82
N LEU A 112 -3.65 -0.20 0.49
CA LEU A 112 -2.74 -1.15 -0.16
C LEU A 112 -1.28 -0.88 0.20
N ALA A 113 -0.89 0.38 0.31
CA ALA A 113 0.44 0.77 0.79
C ALA A 113 0.69 0.33 2.24
N VAL A 114 -0.30 0.33 3.11
CA VAL A 114 -0.13 -0.24 4.45
C VAL A 114 -0.14 -1.77 4.40
N ALA A 115 -0.98 -2.38 3.56
CA ALA A 115 -1.05 -3.83 3.39
C ALA A 115 0.26 -4.44 2.88
N GLY A 116 0.99 -3.74 1.99
CA GLY A 116 2.30 -4.19 1.50
C GLY A 116 3.34 -4.39 2.60
N THR A 117 3.13 -3.81 3.79
CA THR A 117 3.98 -4.05 4.96
C THR A 117 3.81 -5.44 5.59
N TYR A 118 2.83 -6.24 5.15
CA TYR A 118 2.60 -7.61 5.63
C TYR A 118 3.85 -8.51 5.51
N GLY A 119 4.66 -8.28 4.47
CA GLY A 119 5.91 -9.01 4.23
C GLY A 119 7.02 -8.68 5.25
N TRP A 120 6.86 -7.64 6.06
CA TRP A 120 7.88 -7.19 7.00
C TRP A 120 8.04 -8.18 8.16
N ARG A 121 9.22 -8.80 8.26
CA ARG A 121 9.53 -9.78 9.31
C ARG A 121 10.19 -9.10 10.51
N ALA A 122 9.39 -8.48 11.37
CA ALA A 122 9.90 -7.97 12.64
C ALA A 122 10.45 -9.12 13.51
N ALA A 123 11.61 -8.90 14.15
CA ALA A 123 12.25 -9.88 15.02
C ALA A 123 11.39 -10.17 16.27
N HIS A 124 10.82 -9.12 16.86
CA HIS A 124 9.98 -9.24 18.04
C HIS A 124 8.56 -9.74 17.67
N PRO A 125 8.05 -10.81 18.31
CA PRO A 125 6.79 -11.44 17.93
C PRO A 125 5.56 -10.55 18.15
N LEU A 126 5.52 -9.68 19.17
CA LEU A 126 4.43 -8.71 19.33
C LEU A 126 4.36 -7.71 18.17
N VAL A 127 5.52 -7.15 17.78
CA VAL A 127 5.63 -6.18 16.68
C VAL A 127 5.22 -6.85 15.36
N ARG A 128 5.59 -8.11 15.17
CA ARG A 128 5.15 -8.91 14.02
C ARG A 128 3.63 -9.12 13.99
N GLY A 129 3.02 -9.49 15.12
CA GLY A 129 1.58 -9.63 15.23
C GLY A 129 0.86 -8.30 14.95
N LEU A 130 1.36 -7.20 15.51
CA LEU A 130 0.82 -5.86 15.25
C LEU A 130 0.88 -5.49 13.76
N HIS A 131 2.03 -5.67 13.11
CA HIS A 131 2.16 -5.39 11.66
C HIS A 131 1.19 -6.22 10.83
N ARG A 132 1.03 -7.51 11.13
CA ARG A 132 0.08 -8.37 10.42
C ARG A 132 -1.36 -7.88 10.61
N ALA A 133 -1.77 -7.55 11.83
CA ALA A 133 -3.10 -7.02 12.08
C ALA A 133 -3.33 -5.70 11.34
N VAL A 134 -2.39 -4.76 11.42
CA VAL A 134 -2.48 -3.47 10.70
C VAL A 134 -2.56 -3.70 9.19
N ALA A 135 -1.76 -4.60 8.63
CA ALA A 135 -1.79 -4.91 7.21
C ALA A 135 -3.11 -5.58 6.78
N LEU A 136 -3.67 -6.51 7.57
CA LEU A 136 -4.96 -7.15 7.30
C LEU A 136 -6.13 -6.16 7.44
N LEU A 137 -6.08 -5.27 8.43
CA LEU A 137 -7.04 -4.17 8.57
C LEU A 137 -6.95 -3.21 7.37
N ALA A 138 -5.74 -2.93 6.89
CA ALA A 138 -5.56 -2.12 5.71
C ALA A 138 -6.10 -2.80 4.45
N LEU A 139 -5.92 -4.13 4.29
CA LEU A 139 -6.61 -4.88 3.23
C LEU A 139 -8.13 -4.75 3.33
N THR A 140 -8.67 -4.78 4.55
CA THR A 140 -10.11 -4.56 4.78
C THR A 140 -10.53 -3.15 4.36
N GLY A 141 -9.72 -2.13 4.62
CA GLY A 141 -9.91 -0.77 4.13
C GLY A 141 -9.81 -0.64 2.60
N ALA A 142 -8.93 -1.42 1.96
CA ALA A 142 -8.83 -1.48 0.50
C ALA A 142 -10.08 -2.12 -0.11
N LEU A 143 -10.59 -3.20 0.48
CA LEU A 143 -11.86 -3.81 0.08
C LEU A 143 -13.03 -2.83 0.26
N LEU A 144 -13.03 -2.04 1.34
CA LEU A 144 -14.02 -1.00 1.56
C LEU A 144 -13.97 0.05 0.44
N GLY A 145 -12.80 0.58 0.12
CA GLY A 145 -12.64 1.55 -0.97
C GLY A 145 -13.06 1.00 -2.33
N LEU A 146 -12.73 -0.26 -2.64
CA LEU A 146 -13.18 -0.96 -3.84
C LEU A 146 -14.71 -1.11 -3.86
N THR A 147 -15.31 -1.49 -2.73
CA THR A 147 -16.76 -1.64 -2.62
C THR A 147 -17.46 -0.31 -2.83
N LEU A 148 -16.94 0.77 -2.25
CA LEU A 148 -17.43 2.13 -2.50
C LEU A 148 -17.30 2.52 -3.98
N GLN A 149 -16.19 2.17 -4.63
CA GLN A 149 -16.02 2.41 -6.06
C GLN A 149 -17.08 1.67 -6.88
N LEU A 150 -17.32 0.39 -6.59
CA LEU A 150 -18.29 -0.47 -7.29
C LEU A 150 -19.72 0.02 -7.11
N ILE A 151 -20.08 0.49 -5.91
CA ILE A 151 -21.38 1.15 -5.66
C ILE A 151 -21.47 2.44 -6.47
N ARG A 152 -20.42 3.25 -6.51
CA ARG A 152 -20.43 4.55 -7.18
C ARG A 152 -20.52 4.49 -8.70
N VAL A 153 -20.09 3.39 -9.30
CA VAL A 153 -20.26 3.12 -10.74
C VAL A 153 -21.49 2.24 -11.03
N ASP A 154 -22.39 2.10 -10.05
CA ASP A 154 -23.64 1.35 -10.13
C ASP A 154 -23.49 -0.13 -10.52
N LEU A 155 -22.30 -0.72 -10.33
CA LEU A 155 -22.04 -2.13 -10.59
C LEU A 155 -22.62 -3.03 -9.51
N ILE A 156 -22.71 -2.55 -8.26
CA ILE A 156 -23.23 -3.31 -7.12
C ILE A 156 -24.16 -2.43 -6.29
N HIS A 157 -25.33 -2.97 -5.96
CA HIS A 157 -26.29 -2.33 -5.07
C HIS A 157 -26.32 -3.08 -3.73
N LEU A 158 -25.62 -2.55 -2.73
CA LEU A 158 -25.64 -3.12 -1.38
C LEU A 158 -26.79 -2.52 -0.56
N ARG A 159 -27.59 -3.38 0.06
CA ARG A 159 -28.62 -2.97 1.04
C ARG A 159 -27.98 -2.31 2.27
N THR A 160 -28.77 -1.56 3.02
CA THR A 160 -28.41 -1.04 4.34
C THR A 160 -27.81 -2.13 5.23
N GLY A 161 -26.73 -1.80 5.96
CA GLY A 161 -26.07 -2.71 6.90
C GLY A 161 -24.76 -3.34 6.41
N TRP A 162 -24.37 -3.19 5.14
CA TRP A 162 -23.09 -3.72 4.62
C TRP A 162 -21.85 -3.23 5.39
N TRP A 163 -21.92 -2.02 5.97
CA TRP A 163 -20.93 -1.49 6.91
C TRP A 163 -20.67 -2.42 8.10
N GLY A 164 -21.69 -3.12 8.57
CA GLY A 164 -21.58 -4.10 9.64
C GLY A 164 -20.67 -5.26 9.29
N ALA A 165 -20.65 -5.70 8.02
CA ALA A 165 -19.74 -6.76 7.57
C ALA A 165 -18.27 -6.32 7.65
N PHE A 166 -17.95 -5.07 7.29
CA PHE A 166 -16.60 -4.51 7.42
C PHE A 166 -16.16 -4.39 8.88
N LEU A 167 -17.05 -3.95 9.77
CA LEU A 167 -16.79 -3.88 11.22
C LEU A 167 -16.58 -5.26 11.83
N MET A 168 -17.38 -6.26 11.44
CA MET A 168 -17.22 -7.64 11.87
C MET A 168 -15.89 -8.23 11.37
N LEU A 169 -15.52 -7.99 10.11
CA LEU A 169 -14.26 -8.44 9.56
C LEU A 169 -13.07 -7.83 10.31
N ALA A 170 -13.11 -6.52 10.58
CA ALA A 170 -12.09 -5.84 11.38
C ALA A 170 -11.97 -6.45 12.79
N GLY A 171 -13.11 -6.70 13.47
CA GLY A 171 -13.15 -7.38 14.76
C GLY A 171 -12.54 -8.78 14.70
N ALA A 172 -12.90 -9.58 13.69
CA ALA A 172 -12.38 -10.93 13.48
C ALA A 172 -10.86 -10.95 13.24
N ILE A 173 -10.31 -10.00 12.48
CA ILE A 173 -8.87 -9.86 12.25
C ILE A 173 -8.14 -9.56 13.56
N VAL A 174 -8.63 -8.61 14.34
CA VAL A 174 -8.03 -8.24 15.64
C VAL A 174 -8.09 -9.41 16.61
N LEU A 175 -9.21 -10.13 16.67
CA LEU A 175 -9.37 -11.32 17.50
C LEU A 175 -8.46 -12.47 17.06
N GLY A 176 -8.34 -12.72 15.75
CA GLY A 176 -7.42 -13.72 15.20
C GLY A 176 -5.96 -13.42 15.56
N ASN A 177 -5.57 -12.15 15.57
CA ASN A 177 -4.23 -11.74 16.02
C ASN A 177 -4.03 -11.94 17.52
N ALA A 178 -5.06 -11.69 18.34
CA ALA A 178 -5.03 -12.03 19.76
C ALA A 178 -4.85 -13.55 19.97
N GLY A 179 -5.51 -14.37 19.16
CA GLY A 179 -5.33 -15.82 19.11
C GLY A 179 -3.90 -16.23 18.73
N GLU A 180 -3.31 -15.63 17.70
CA GLU A 180 -1.91 -15.90 17.30
C GLU A 180 -0.91 -15.55 18.41
N LEU A 181 -1.15 -14.46 19.16
CA LEU A 181 -0.31 -14.07 20.31
C LEU A 181 -0.27 -15.12 21.43
N THR A 182 -1.30 -15.98 21.55
CA THR A 182 -1.28 -17.10 22.53
C THR A 182 -0.13 -18.08 22.27
N ARG A 183 0.26 -18.24 21.00
CA ARG A 183 1.28 -19.19 20.56
C ARG A 183 2.71 -18.75 20.87
N HIS A 184 2.90 -17.48 21.23
CA HIS A 184 4.21 -16.92 21.54
C HIS A 184 4.42 -16.81 23.05
N ARG A 185 5.64 -17.14 23.52
CA ARG A 185 6.03 -16.94 24.92
C ARG A 185 6.58 -15.52 25.11
N MET A 186 5.82 -14.67 25.81
CA MET A 186 6.20 -13.30 26.14
C MET A 186 5.74 -12.94 27.57
N PRO A 187 6.49 -12.11 28.32
CA PRO A 187 6.19 -11.80 29.71
C PRO A 187 4.85 -11.05 29.89
N TYR A 188 4.45 -10.22 28.94
CA TYR A 188 3.21 -9.41 28.97
C TYR A 188 2.09 -9.98 28.07
N ARG A 189 2.14 -11.27 27.74
CA ARG A 189 1.21 -11.91 26.79
C ARG A 189 -0.27 -11.71 27.17
N LEU A 190 -0.62 -11.88 28.44
CA LEU A 190 -2.00 -11.76 28.90
C LEU A 190 -2.54 -10.34 28.71
N GLN A 191 -1.75 -9.33 29.10
CA GLN A 191 -2.11 -7.93 28.94
C GLN A 191 -2.34 -7.55 27.46
N ALA A 192 -1.47 -8.04 26.57
CA ALA A 192 -1.59 -7.81 25.13
C ALA A 192 -2.84 -8.48 24.53
N ILE A 193 -3.17 -9.70 24.95
CA ILE A 193 -4.39 -10.40 24.51
C ILE A 193 -5.63 -9.65 25.01
N THR A 194 -5.70 -9.30 26.30
CA THR A 194 -6.86 -8.61 26.87
C THR A 194 -7.11 -7.26 26.19
N LEU A 195 -6.05 -6.54 25.83
CA LEU A 195 -6.15 -5.25 25.13
C LEU A 195 -6.75 -5.39 23.72
N LEU A 196 -6.57 -6.53 23.05
CA LEU A 196 -7.10 -6.78 21.71
C LEU A 196 -8.51 -7.39 21.73
N VAL A 197 -8.82 -8.22 22.73
CA VAL A 197 -10.12 -8.90 22.84
C VAL A 197 -11.26 -7.89 23.04
N GLY A 198 -11.08 -6.88 23.89
CA GLY A 198 -12.13 -5.87 24.13
C GLY A 198 -12.59 -5.16 22.85
N PRO A 199 -11.70 -4.43 22.14
CA PRO A 199 -12.05 -3.74 20.90
C PRO A 199 -12.55 -4.66 19.79
N SER A 200 -12.02 -5.89 19.68
CA SER A 200 -12.48 -6.85 18.67
C SER A 200 -13.92 -7.31 18.90
N VAL A 201 -14.27 -7.66 20.14
CA VAL A 201 -15.64 -8.05 20.50
C VAL A 201 -16.58 -6.86 20.29
N VAL A 202 -16.22 -5.66 20.72
CA VAL A 202 -17.04 -4.46 20.53
C VAL A 202 -17.26 -4.18 19.03
N ALA A 203 -16.21 -4.18 18.21
CA ALA A 203 -16.33 -3.96 16.78
C ALA A 203 -17.20 -5.02 16.10
N PHE A 204 -17.04 -6.28 16.49
CA PHE A 204 -17.83 -7.38 15.95
C PHE A 204 -19.31 -7.29 16.33
N LEU A 205 -19.62 -7.05 17.60
CA LEU A 205 -21.00 -6.90 18.08
C LEU A 205 -21.67 -5.66 17.51
N LEU A 206 -20.93 -4.56 17.38
CA LEU A 206 -21.42 -3.35 16.72
C LEU A 206 -21.75 -3.65 15.26
N GLY A 207 -20.88 -4.34 14.53
CA GLY A 207 -21.15 -4.75 13.15
C GLY A 207 -22.35 -5.69 13.03
N LEU A 208 -22.50 -6.64 13.94
CA LEU A 208 -23.68 -7.52 14.02
C LEU A 208 -24.97 -6.72 14.28
N ARG A 209 -24.92 -5.72 15.17
CA ARG A 209 -26.04 -4.81 15.44
C ARG A 209 -26.42 -4.04 14.18
N PHE A 210 -25.45 -3.52 13.43
CA PHE A 210 -25.69 -2.82 12.15
C PHE A 210 -26.34 -3.73 11.09
N LEU A 211 -25.93 -5.00 11.02
CA LEU A 211 -26.55 -5.97 10.09
C LEU A 211 -27.98 -6.34 10.47
N ARG A 212 -28.32 -6.29 11.76
CA ARG A 212 -29.68 -6.58 12.26
C ARG A 212 -30.64 -5.39 12.14
N GLY A 213 -30.20 -4.27 11.54
CA GLY A 213 -30.99 -3.04 11.35
C GLY A 213 -30.84 -2.07 12.52
N TRP A 214 -30.95 -0.76 12.27
CA TRP A 214 -31.05 0.26 13.32
C TRP A 214 -32.52 0.54 13.63
#